data_AF-A0A8H4BMS5-F1
#
_entry.id   AF-A0A8H4BMS5-F1
#
_cell.length_a   1.000
_cell.length_b   1.000
_cell.length_c   1.000
_cell.angle_alpha   90.00
_cell.angle_beta   90.00
_cell.angle_gamma   90.00
#
_symmetry.space_group_name_H-M   'P 1'
#
loop_
_entity.id
_entity.type
_entity.pdbx_description
1 polymer ?
#
loop_
_entity_poly.entity_id
_entity_poly.type
_entity_poly.pdbx_seq_one_letter_code
_entity_poly.pdbx_strand_id
1 'polypeptide(L)' 'MVRYIDPSAIIITTTACFVPWMRNSPSQKSFITKVKLGKAKKQNRPLPHWFRLKTDTKIRWNAKRRNWRHTKLNI' A
#
# COMPACT_ATOMS: atom_id res chain seq x y z
N MET A 1 -12.16 52.00 -26.98
CA MET A 1 -12.79 50.94 -27.80
C MET A 1 -13.14 49.77 -26.91
N VAL A 2 -14.34 49.26 -27.12
CA VAL A 2 -15.12 48.35 -26.26
C VAL A 2 -14.45 46.97 -26.13
N ARG A 3 -14.70 46.32 -24.99
CA ARG A 3 -14.23 44.97 -24.63
C ARG A 3 -14.65 43.95 -25.69
N TYR A 4 -13.73 43.06 -26.06
CA TYR A 4 -14.07 41.83 -26.76
C TYR A 4 -13.59 40.64 -25.91
N ILE A 5 -14.49 40.21 -25.03
CA ILE A 5 -14.51 38.87 -24.44
C ILE A 5 -15.33 38.06 -25.43
N ASP A 6 -14.71 37.16 -26.18
CA ASP A 6 -15.43 36.19 -27.00
C ASP A 6 -16.24 35.24 -26.10
N PRO A 7 -17.58 35.17 -26.23
CA PRO A 7 -18.44 34.38 -25.37
C PRO A 7 -18.97 33.08 -26.02
N SER A 8 -18.33 32.52 -27.04
CA SER A 8 -18.90 31.35 -27.74
C SER A 8 -17.87 30.30 -28.18
N ALA A 9 -18.03 29.09 -27.62
CA ALA A 9 -17.42 27.82 -27.98
C ALA A 9 -15.91 27.72 -27.64
N ILE A 10 -15.50 26.91 -26.66
CA ILE A 10 -15.51 25.45 -26.77
C ILE A 10 -16.14 24.83 -25.52
N ILE A 11 -17.26 24.16 -25.75
CA ILE A 11 -17.83 23.16 -24.84
C ILE A 11 -16.78 22.06 -24.69
N ILE A 12 -16.05 22.06 -23.58
CA ILE A 12 -15.25 20.91 -23.17
C ILE A 12 -16.28 19.84 -22.82
N THR A 13 -16.41 18.87 -23.70
CA THR A 13 -17.20 17.67 -23.44
C THR A 13 -16.79 17.11 -22.08
N THR A 14 -17.77 16.94 -21.21
CA THR A 14 -17.67 16.25 -19.93
C THR A 14 -17.36 14.77 -20.16
N THR A 15 -16.19 14.44 -20.71
CA THR A 15 -15.55 13.19 -20.34
C THR A 15 -15.03 13.44 -18.94
N ALA A 16 -15.74 12.88 -17.96
CA ALA A 16 -15.25 12.80 -16.60
C ALA A 16 -13.80 12.30 -16.67
N CYS A 17 -12.85 13.22 -16.49
CA CYS A 17 -11.47 12.90 -16.19
C CYS A 17 -11.53 12.08 -14.91
N PHE A 18 -11.65 10.76 -15.07
CA PHE A 18 -11.50 9.80 -14.00
C PHE A 18 -10.07 10.01 -13.54
N VAL A 19 -9.89 10.72 -12.42
CA VAL A 19 -8.59 10.87 -11.77
C VAL A 19 -8.49 9.74 -10.76
N PRO A 20 -7.99 8.53 -11.13
CA PRO A 20 -7.87 7.40 -10.19
C PRO A 20 -6.89 7.66 -9.04
N TRP A 21 -6.23 8.83 -9.01
CA TRP A 21 -5.17 9.14 -8.07
C TRP A 21 -5.65 9.78 -6.75
N MET A 22 -6.89 10.29 -6.66
CA MET A 22 -7.35 11.06 -5.50
C MET A 22 -8.00 10.25 -4.36
N ARG A 23 -7.88 8.91 -4.33
CA ARG A 23 -8.46 8.07 -3.24
C ARG A 23 -7.45 7.39 -2.31
N ASN A 24 -6.16 7.67 -2.43
CA ASN A 24 -5.14 7.09 -1.55
C ASN A 24 -4.72 8.06 -0.44
N SER A 25 -5.65 8.45 0.44
CA SER A 25 -5.25 8.97 1.75
C SER A 25 -4.62 7.81 2.54
N PRO A 26 -3.32 7.84 2.89
CA PRO A 26 -2.64 6.69 3.49
C PRO A 26 -3.26 6.25 4.82
N SER A 27 -3.94 7.17 5.50
CA SER A 27 -4.67 6.96 6.76
C SER A 27 -6.00 6.22 6.57
N GLN A 28 -6.71 6.46 5.46
CA GLN A 28 -8.02 5.87 5.18
C GLN A 28 -7.86 4.57 4.41
N LYS A 29 -7.87 3.44 5.13
CA LYS A 29 -7.69 2.09 4.57
C LYS A 29 -8.95 1.24 4.74
N SER A 30 -9.26 0.43 3.73
CA SER A 30 -10.30 -0.59 3.82
C SER A 30 -9.96 -1.67 4.85
N PHE A 31 -10.98 -2.37 5.34
CA PHE A 31 -10.80 -3.45 6.33
C PHE A 31 -9.88 -4.56 5.80
N ILE A 32 -10.04 -4.97 4.54
CA ILE A 32 -9.23 -6.03 3.91
C ILE A 32 -7.75 -5.64 3.92
N THR A 33 -7.42 -4.41 3.54
CA THR A 33 -6.04 -3.91 3.57
C THR A 33 -5.48 -3.88 5.00
N LYS A 34 -6.28 -3.45 5.99
CA LYS A 34 -5.89 -3.48 7.40
C LYS A 34 -5.59 -4.91 7.90
N VAL A 35 -6.40 -5.90 7.53
CA VAL A 35 -6.18 -7.31 7.88
C VAL A 35 -4.88 -7.83 7.24
N LYS A 36 -4.66 -7.57 5.95
CA LYS A 36 -3.42 -7.96 5.25
C LYS A 36 -2.18 -7.34 5.93
N LEU A 37 -2.23 -6.05 6.26
CA LEU A 37 -1.15 -5.35 6.98
C LEU A 37 -0.93 -5.92 8.38
N GLY A 38 -2.00 -6.25 9.10
CA GLY A 38 -1.94 -6.89 10.42
C GLY A 38 -1.26 -8.26 10.35
N LYS A 39 -1.60 -9.10 9.36
CA LYS A 39 -0.96 -10.39 9.12
C LYS A 39 0.52 -10.23 8.79
N ALA A 40 0.87 -9.29 7.91
CA ALA A 40 2.26 -8.99 7.56
C ALA A 40 3.08 -8.52 8.78
N LYS A 41 2.48 -7.72 9.68
CA LYS A 41 3.11 -7.34 10.95
C LYS A 41 3.33 -8.55 11.85
N LYS A 42 2.35 -9.45 11.97
CA LYS A 42 2.46 -10.67 12.80
C LYS A 42 3.51 -11.65 12.27
N GLN A 43 3.66 -11.80 10.97
CA GLN A 43 4.67 -12.67 10.34
C GLN A 43 6.10 -12.12 10.50
N ASN A 44 6.26 -10.80 10.65
CA ASN A 44 7.56 -10.15 10.76
C ASN A 44 8.19 -10.26 12.17
N ARG A 45 8.23 -11.47 12.73
CA ARG A 45 8.79 -11.77 14.05
C ARG A 45 10.05 -12.65 13.94
N PRO A 46 11.01 -12.52 14.87
CA PRO A 46 12.18 -13.39 14.90
C PRO A 46 11.78 -14.81 15.35
N LEU A 47 12.62 -15.79 15.02
CA LEU A 47 12.44 -17.17 15.47
C LEU A 47 12.63 -17.25 17.01
N PRO A 48 11.70 -17.87 17.76
CA PRO A 48 11.80 -18.03 19.21
C PRO A 48 13.05 -18.81 19.63
N HIS A 49 13.60 -18.51 20.81
CA HIS A 49 14.84 -19.12 21.29
C HIS A 49 14.67 -20.62 21.58
N TRP A 50 13.62 -21.02 22.30
CA TRP A 50 13.34 -22.42 22.62
C TRP A 50 13.23 -23.32 21.37
N PHE A 51 12.76 -22.77 20.25
CA PHE A 51 12.65 -23.51 18.99
C PHE A 51 14.04 -23.89 18.44
N ARG A 52 15.06 -23.05 18.68
CA ARG A 52 16.45 -23.34 18.27
C ARG A 52 17.07 -24.49 19.07
N LEU A 53 16.55 -24.73 20.28
CA LEU A 53 17.02 -25.78 21.17
C LEU A 53 16.36 -27.13 20.87
N LYS A 54 15.35 -27.18 19.99
CA LYS A 54 14.73 -28.44 19.58
C LYS A 54 15.68 -29.26 18.72
N THR A 55 15.83 -30.54 19.07
CA THR A 55 16.58 -31.53 18.30
C THR A 55 16.00 -31.69 16.89
N ASP A 56 16.86 -32.04 15.93
CA ASP A 56 16.52 -32.30 14.52
C ASP A 56 15.87 -31.12 13.75
N THR A 57 16.07 -29.89 14.20
CA THR A 57 15.60 -28.69 13.49
C THR A 57 16.75 -27.98 12.74
N LYS A 58 16.63 -27.84 11.42
CA LYS A 58 17.62 -27.14 10.57
C LYS A 58 17.40 -25.62 10.49
N ILE A 59 16.25 -25.12 10.96
CA ILE A 59 15.85 -23.72 10.82
C ILE A 59 16.47 -22.89 11.96
N ARG A 60 17.38 -21.95 11.63
CA ARG A 60 18.08 -21.10 12.61
C ARG A 60 17.58 -19.65 12.66
N TRP A 61 17.07 -19.14 11.55
CA TRP A 61 16.58 -17.78 11.40
C TRP A 61 15.35 -17.75 10.49
N ASN A 62 14.58 -16.65 10.52
CA ASN A 62 13.41 -16.47 9.67
C ASN A 62 13.81 -15.84 8.34
N ALA A 63 13.94 -16.67 7.30
CA ALA A 63 14.32 -16.19 5.96
C ALA A 63 13.30 -15.28 5.28
N LYS A 64 12.04 -15.37 5.69
CA LYS A 64 10.95 -14.57 5.13
C LYS A 64 10.67 -13.31 5.95
N ARG A 65 11.57 -12.94 6.88
CA ARG A 65 11.47 -11.70 7.64
C ARG A 65 11.60 -10.50 6.70
N ARG A 66 10.78 -9.47 6.90
CA ARG A 66 10.66 -8.32 5.99
C ARG A 66 11.18 -7.05 6.65
N ASN A 67 11.96 -6.24 5.92
CA ASN A 67 12.24 -4.85 6.32
C ASN A 67 11.45 -3.89 5.42
N TRP A 68 10.70 -2.96 6.00
CA TRP A 68 9.87 -2.00 5.27
C TRP A 68 10.68 -1.02 4.42
N ARG A 69 11.96 -0.82 4.73
CA ARG A 69 12.87 0.00 3.93
C ARG A 69 13.30 -0.73 2.64
N HIS A 70 13.58 -2.03 2.71
CA HIS A 70 14.13 -2.79 1.58
C HIS A 70 13.08 -3.50 0.73
N THR A 71 12.01 -4.03 1.33
CA THR A 71 10.99 -4.80 0.60
C THR A 71 9.58 -4.26 0.88
N LYS A 72 8.92 -3.84 -0.20
CA LYS A 72 7.54 -3.32 -0.18
C LYS A 72 6.53 -4.46 -0.24
N LEU A 73 5.32 -4.16 0.23
CA LEU A 73 4.20 -5.09 0.21
C LEU A 73 3.40 -4.81 -1.07
N ASN A 74 3.10 -5.85 -1.84
CA ASN A 74 2.28 -5.76 -3.05
C ASN A 74 0.80 -5.89 -2.65
N ILE A 75 0.22 -4.82 -2.11
CA ILE A 75 -1.16 -4.79 -1.60
C ILE A 75 -1.90 -3.59 -2.17
#